data_AF-A0A5K7X6P6-F1
#
_entry.id   AF-A0A5K7X6P6-F1
#
_cell.length_a   1.000
_cell.length_b   1.000
_cell.length_c   1.000
_cell.angle_alpha   90.00
_cell.angle_beta   90.00
_cell.angle_gamma   90.00
#
_symmetry.space_group_name_H-M   'P 1'
#
loop_
_entity.id
_entity.type
_entity.pdbx_description
1 polymer ?
#
loop_
_entity_poly.entity_id
_entity_poly.type
_entity_poly.pdbx_seq_one_letter_code
_entity_poly.pdbx_strand_id
1 'polypeptide(L)' 'MQIAMGSASETEYHLLLACDLGFLAAGSHQQLAEQTQEVKRMLASFIAKLSSSC' A
#
# COMPACT_ATOMS: atom_id res chain seq x y z
N MET A 1 2.13 -10.44 10.20
CA MET A 1 2.22 -9.80 8.86
C MET A 1 0.88 -9.39 8.27
N GLN A 2 -0.26 -9.92 8.72
CA GLN A 2 -1.59 -9.49 8.25
C GLN A 2 -1.91 -8.02 8.58
N ILE A 3 -1.49 -7.52 9.75
CA ILE A 3 -1.67 -6.10 10.13
C ILE A 3 -0.99 -5.17 9.10
N ALA A 4 0.28 -5.41 8.76
CA ALA A 4 1.00 -4.58 7.79
C ALA A 4 0.35 -4.59 6.39
N MET A 5 -0.15 -5.76 5.94
CA MET A 5 -0.89 -5.84 4.67
C MET A 5 -2.22 -5.08 4.70
N GLY A 6 -2.92 -5.14 5.84
CA GLY A 6 -4.13 -4.34 6.10
C GLY A 6 -3.84 -2.84 6.06
N SER A 7 -2.86 -2.38 6.85
CA SER A 7 -2.47 -0.97 6.91
C SER A 7 -2.01 -0.41 5.56
N ALA A 8 -1.34 -1.21 4.74
CA ALA A 8 -0.94 -0.79 3.40
C ALA A 8 -2.16 -0.64 2.46
N SER A 9 -3.18 -1.50 2.60
CA SER A 9 -4.43 -1.37 1.85
C SER A 9 -5.28 -0.18 2.34
N GLU A 10 -5.29 0.09 3.64
CA GLU A 10 -5.91 1.30 4.21
C GLU A 10 -5.23 2.57 3.72
N THR A 11 -3.90 2.57 3.62
CA THR A 11 -3.11 3.69 3.08
C THR A 11 -3.44 3.98 1.62
N GLU A 12 -3.56 2.97 0.77
CA GLU A 12 -3.99 3.17 -0.64
C GLU A 12 -5.36 3.86 -0.72
N TYR A 13 -6.30 3.46 0.13
CA TYR A 13 -7.62 4.09 0.19
C TYR A 13 -7.54 5.54 0.67
N HIS A 14 -6.73 5.83 1.69
CA HIS A 14 -6.53 7.19 2.17
C HIS A 14 -5.88 8.10 1.12
N LEU A 15 -4.92 7.58 0.35
CA LEU A 15 -4.27 8.32 -0.73
C LEU A 15 -5.28 8.68 -1.83
N LEU A 16 -6.10 7.71 -2.25
CA LEU A 16 -7.17 7.93 -3.22
C LEU A 16 -8.15 8.99 -2.73
N LEU A 17 -8.67 8.83 -1.51
CA LEU A 17 -9.62 9.77 -0.92
C LEU A 17 -9.04 11.17 -0.76
N ALA A 18 -7.78 11.29 -0.34
CA ALA A 18 -7.10 12.58 -0.22
C ALA A 18 -6.92 13.27 -1.58
N CYS A 19 -6.69 12.50 -2.65
CA CYS A 19 -6.65 13.01 -4.02
C CYS A 19 -8.03 13.49 -4.47
N ASP A 20 -9.07 12.70 -4.26
CA ASP A 20 -10.45 13.03 -4.67
C ASP A 20 -10.98 14.29 -3.95
N LEU A 21 -10.59 14.49 -2.68
CA LEU A 21 -10.95 15.68 -1.89
C LEU A 21 -10.06 16.89 -2.20
N GLY A 22 -9.06 16.76 -3.08
CA GLY A 22 -8.15 17.85 -3.44
C GLY A 22 -7.12 18.20 -2.36
N PHE A 23 -6.95 17.36 -1.32
CA PHE A 23 -5.90 17.53 -0.32
C PHE A 23 -4.53 17.09 -0.82
N LEU A 24 -4.49 16.27 -1.87
CA LEU A 24 -3.27 15.73 -2.45
C LEU A 24 -3.25 16.02 -3.97
N ALA A 25 -2.17 16.63 -4.45
CA ALA A 25 -1.98 16.84 -5.88
C ALA A 25 -1.84 15.50 -6.62
N ALA A 26 -2.38 15.41 -7.83
CA ALA A 26 -2.40 14.15 -8.62
C ALA A 26 -1.00 13.52 -8.79
N GLY A 27 0.03 14.34 -9.01
CA GLY A 27 1.42 13.85 -9.09
C GLY A 27 1.92 13.24 -7.78
N SER A 28 1.61 13.87 -6.65
CA SER A 28 1.96 13.35 -5.32
C SER A 28 1.16 12.09 -4.99
N HIS A 29 -0.13 12.03 -5.35
CA HIS A 29 -0.95 10.83 -5.26
C HIS A 29 -0.33 9.68 -6.02
N GLN A 30 0.03 9.88 -7.29
CA GLN A 30 0.63 8.84 -8.12
C GLN A 30 1.93 8.31 -7.50
N GLN A 31 2.83 9.19 -7.07
CA GLN A 31 4.10 8.80 -6.47
C GLN A 31 3.90 7.98 -5.18
N LEU A 32 3.03 8.44 -4.28
CA LEU A 32 2.74 7.77 -3.02
C LEU A 32 2.01 6.44 -3.23
N ALA A 33 1.11 6.37 -4.22
CA ALA A 33 0.41 5.15 -4.57
C ALA A 33 1.38 4.10 -5.13
N GLU A 34 2.30 4.49 -6.03
CA GLU A 34 3.33 3.60 -6.58
C GLU A 34 4.22 3.02 -5.46
N GLN A 35 4.66 3.86 -4.52
CA GLN A 35 5.45 3.43 -3.36
C GLN A 35 4.68 2.49 -2.44
N THR A 36 3.41 2.80 -2.14
CA THR A 36 2.57 1.96 -1.28
C THR A 36 2.33 0.59 -1.93
N GLN A 37 2.10 0.56 -3.24
CA GLN A 37 1.92 -0.66 -4.00
C GLN A 37 3.21 -1.51 -4.03
N GLU A 38 4.38 -0.88 -4.14
CA GLU A 38 5.67 -1.56 -4.03
C GLU A 38 5.84 -2.27 -2.69
N VAL A 39 5.56 -1.57 -1.59
CA VAL A 39 5.61 -2.14 -0.24
C VAL A 39 4.62 -3.31 -0.09
N LYS A 40 3.40 -3.20 -0.63
CA LYS A 40 2.45 -4.33 -0.63
C LYS A 40 2.98 -5.55 -1.38
N ARG A 41 3.63 -5.38 -2.53
CA ARG A 41 4.24 -6.49 -3.29
C ARG A 41 5.36 -7.15 -2.49
N MET A 42 6.19 -6.36 -1.81
CA MET A 42 7.24 -6.86 -0.92
C MET A 42 6.64 -7.65 0.25
N LEU A 43 5.61 -7.11 0.91
CA LEU A 43 4.89 -7.77 2.01
C LEU A 43 4.22 -9.06 1.56
N ALA A 44 3.57 -9.08 0.39
CA ALA A 44 2.97 -10.28 -0.19
C ALA A 44 4.03 -11.38 -0.37
N SER A 45 5.16 -11.03 -0.98
CA SER A 45 6.27 -11.95 -1.22
C SER A 45 6.87 -12.47 0.09
N PHE A 46 6.99 -11.60 1.08
CA PHE A 46 7.50 -11.96 2.40
C PHE A 46 6.55 -12.89 3.17
N ILE A 47 5.25 -12.59 3.17
CA ILE A 47 4.20 -13.45 3.76
C ILE A 47 4.24 -14.84 3.10
N ALA A 48 4.26 -14.89 1.76
CA ALA A 48 4.30 -16.14 1.02
C ALA A 48 5.52 -16.99 1.41
N LYS A 49 6.71 -16.37 1.52
CA LYS A 49 7.93 -17.06 1.97
C LYS A 49 7.77 -17.66 3.36
N LEU A 50 7.25 -16.89 4.32
CA LEU A 50 7.02 -17.37 5.68
C LEU A 50 5.99 -18.51 5.72
N SER A 51 4.91 -18.40 4.95
CA SER A 51 3.87 -19.43 4.87
C SER A 51 4.34 -20.71 4.18
N SER A 52 5.27 -20.61 3.22
CA SER A 52 5.85 -21.78 2.54
C SER A 52 6.94 -22.51 3.33
N SER A 53 7.40 -21.92 4.43
CA SER A 53 8.46 -22.47 5.29
C SER A 53 7.91 -23.27 6.48
N CYS A 54 6.62 -23.61 6.46
CA CYS A 54 5.92 -24.42 7.44
C CYS A 54 5.37 -25.70 6.80
#